data_AF-F4R4I5-F1
#
_entry.id   AF-F4R4I5-F1
#
_cell.length_a   1.000
_cell.length_b   1.000
_cell.length_c   1.000
_cell.angle_alpha   90.00
_cell.angle_beta   90.00
_cell.angle_gamma   90.00
#
_symmetry.space_group_name_H-M   'P 1'
#
loop_
_entity.id
_entity.type
_entity.pdbx_description
1 polymer ?
#
loop_
_entity_poly.entity_id
_entity_poly.type
_entity_poly.pdbx_seq_one_letter_code
_entity_poly.pdbx_strand_id
1 'polypeptide(L)'
;MVYGYACLEFGKVYSEFKKRFGNLTLFLKLDDDQPSDVLKDDQVYLEDDLTVDKLLSDLDNITKVLLIQNPDHTTAASCRRRLIQNLSDRASPKTRLQVRRQSLIQDFTFTTMVLSIASHAKSSTLWEHRRWCLIETYLLKESERIPSTRAQIISQSSQSHRTIAPASCASDEEFEFTSICADIYPRNYFAWRHRMWLLDGLFSLGYKDMKPSLDKEIQRLMTFWRSHPRDHSCTHYITYLIKSWNTSFGQTIHSKNIFTDTFLTSIQENLLAYPDAETSWLLFRWLFSQTDLSELLLTIPLSNKIIKMLDSIASKNSETLKSRFLNNVSFEENSSITLLAKEIRSENRTACLGILTFYWLALQVSFEEVLKIEILFDLIDSVLHV
;
A
#
# COMPACT_ATOMS: atom_id res chain seq x y z
N MET A 1 23.60 -19.42 -13.63
CA MET A 1 24.03 -19.52 -15.04
C MET A 1 23.06 -18.79 -15.98
N VAL A 2 21.76 -19.10 -15.94
CA VAL A 2 20.73 -18.45 -16.80
C VAL A 2 20.67 -16.93 -16.64
N TYR A 3 20.65 -16.41 -15.40
CA TYR A 3 20.61 -14.95 -15.16
C TYR A 3 21.85 -14.23 -15.72
N GLY A 4 23.05 -14.77 -15.49
CA GLY A 4 24.30 -14.20 -16.01
C GLY A 4 24.33 -14.16 -17.54
N TYR A 5 23.84 -15.21 -18.20
CA TYR A 5 23.67 -15.21 -19.65
C TYR A 5 22.66 -14.16 -20.11
N ALA A 6 21.50 -14.07 -19.45
CA ALA A 6 20.48 -13.06 -19.75
C ALA A 6 21.02 -11.62 -19.59
N CYS A 7 21.86 -11.34 -18.59
CA CYS A 7 22.50 -10.03 -18.42
C CYS A 7 23.50 -9.73 -19.54
N LEU A 8 24.30 -10.71 -19.96
CA LEU A 8 25.25 -10.54 -21.06
C LEU A 8 24.54 -10.29 -22.39
N GLU A 9 23.52 -11.10 -22.70
CA GLU A 9 22.71 -10.91 -23.90
C GLU A 9 21.93 -9.59 -23.84
N PHE A 10 21.37 -9.23 -22.69
CA PHE A 10 20.75 -7.92 -22.50
C PHE A 10 21.72 -6.79 -22.80
N GLY A 11 22.96 -6.84 -22.29
CA GLY A 11 23.96 -5.81 -22.55
C GLY A 11 24.25 -5.62 -24.04
N LYS A 12 24.38 -6.71 -24.80
CA LYS A 12 24.59 -6.69 -26.26
C LYS A 12 23.39 -6.08 -26.99
N VAL A 13 22.21 -6.67 -26.77
CA VAL A 13 20.96 -6.29 -27.46
C VAL A 13 20.54 -4.87 -27.06
N TYR A 14 20.69 -4.49 -25.79
CA TYR A 14 20.38 -3.14 -25.30
C TYR A 14 21.35 -2.08 -25.81
N SER A 15 22.65 -2.41 -25.96
CA SER A 15 23.60 -1.49 -26.59
C SER A 15 23.18 -1.16 -28.02
N GLU A 16 22.80 -2.20 -28.78
CA GLU A 16 22.33 -2.05 -30.15
C GLU A 16 21.02 -1.26 -30.23
N PHE A 17 20.08 -1.56 -29.34
CA PHE A 17 18.86 -0.74 -29.16
C PHE A 17 19.17 0.72 -28.87
N LYS A 18 20.11 0.99 -27.95
CA LYS A 18 20.49 2.35 -27.58
C LYS A 18 21.18 3.08 -28.74
N LYS A 19 21.98 2.41 -29.57
CA LYS A 19 22.56 3.05 -30.77
C LYS A 19 21.46 3.48 -31.75
N ARG A 20 20.45 2.62 -31.96
CA ARG A 20 19.38 2.85 -32.94
C ARG A 20 18.31 3.85 -32.47
N PHE A 21 17.95 3.79 -31.19
CA PHE A 21 16.82 4.54 -30.63
C PHE A 21 17.25 5.56 -29.55
N GLY A 22 18.52 5.60 -29.15
CA GLY A 22 19.01 6.42 -28.04
C GLY A 22 19.29 7.88 -28.37
N ASN A 23 19.25 8.29 -29.65
CA ASN A 23 19.34 9.70 -30.06
C ASN A 23 17.99 10.44 -29.97
N LEU A 24 16.90 9.76 -29.60
CA LEU A 24 15.68 10.42 -29.12
C LEU A 24 15.94 10.91 -27.68
N THR A 25 16.78 11.93 -27.58
CA THR A 25 16.80 12.83 -26.42
C THR A 25 15.38 13.35 -26.28
N LEU A 26 14.74 13.06 -25.15
CA LEU A 26 13.46 13.65 -24.79
C LEU A 26 13.48 15.16 -25.10
N PHE A 27 12.36 15.65 -25.63
CA PHE A 27 11.95 17.04 -25.51
C PHE A 27 11.99 17.45 -24.02
N LEU A 28 13.17 17.91 -23.61
CA LEU A 28 13.47 18.78 -22.49
C LEU A 28 14.44 19.83 -23.04
N LYS A 29 13.96 20.60 -24.03
CA LYS A 29 14.45 21.94 -24.36
C LYS A 29 13.24 22.69 -24.93
N LEU A 30 12.51 23.35 -24.03
CA LEU A 30 11.86 24.60 -24.37
C LEU A 30 12.93 25.69 -24.23
N ASP A 31 12.89 26.62 -25.18
CA ASP A 31 13.66 27.86 -25.31
C ASP A 31 15.13 27.71 -25.73
N ASP A 32 15.35 27.87 -27.03
CA ASP A 32 16.18 28.96 -27.54
C ASP A 32 15.84 29.23 -29.02
N ASP A 33 15.35 30.44 -29.28
CA ASP A 33 15.24 31.04 -30.60
C ASP A 33 16.62 31.12 -31.28
N GLN A 34 16.87 30.33 -32.33
CA GLN A 34 17.71 30.70 -33.48
C GLN A 34 17.45 29.76 -34.68
N PRO A 35 17.32 30.27 -35.91
CA PRO A 35 17.27 29.44 -37.10
C PRO A 35 18.70 29.09 -37.53
N SER A 36 19.04 27.81 -37.61
CA SER A 36 20.26 27.41 -38.30
C SER A 36 20.10 26.07 -39.00
N ASP A 37 20.09 26.17 -40.33
CA ASP A 37 20.48 25.13 -41.27
C ASP A 37 21.70 24.37 -40.78
N VAL A 38 21.56 23.07 -40.44
CA VAL A 38 22.46 21.99 -40.87
C VAL A 38 21.72 20.66 -40.66
N LEU A 39 20.98 20.21 -41.68
CA LEU A 39 20.73 18.78 -41.90
C LEU A 39 21.07 18.47 -43.36
N LYS A 40 22.38 18.34 -43.61
CA LYS A 40 22.92 17.55 -44.71
C LYS A 40 23.83 16.51 -44.07
N ASP A 41 23.35 15.29 -43.93
CA ASP A 41 23.83 14.24 -44.81
C ASP A 41 23.08 12.93 -44.52
N ASP A 42 22.61 12.37 -45.62
CA ASP A 42 21.97 11.09 -45.75
C ASP A 42 22.90 9.95 -45.34
N GLN A 43 22.56 9.25 -44.26
CA GLN A 43 22.77 7.80 -44.15
C GLN A 43 21.59 7.19 -43.40
N VAL A 44 20.43 7.16 -44.06
CA VAL A 44 19.36 6.22 -43.73
C VAL A 44 19.87 4.82 -44.12
N TYR A 45 20.49 4.12 -43.18
CA TYR A 45 20.60 2.67 -43.29
C TYR A 45 19.17 2.13 -43.22
N LEU A 46 18.58 1.85 -44.39
CA LEU A 46 17.46 0.92 -44.54
C LEU A 46 17.97 -0.48 -44.15
N GLU A 47 18.17 -0.70 -42.85
CA GLU A 47 18.28 -2.05 -42.33
C GLU A 47 16.89 -2.70 -42.38
N ASP A 48 16.85 -3.94 -42.86
CA ASP A 48 15.66 -4.74 -43.10
C ASP A 48 14.70 -4.69 -41.88
N ASP A 49 13.44 -4.30 -42.05
CA ASP A 49 12.45 -4.16 -40.95
C ASP A 49 12.38 -5.42 -40.07
N LEU A 50 12.63 -6.59 -40.69
CA LEU A 50 12.79 -7.90 -40.05
C LEU A 50 13.87 -7.93 -38.96
N THR A 51 14.98 -7.22 -39.13
CA THR A 51 16.08 -7.17 -38.14
C THR A 51 15.71 -6.33 -36.92
N VAL A 52 14.98 -5.23 -37.12
CA VAL A 52 14.51 -4.36 -36.04
C VAL A 52 13.39 -5.04 -35.26
N ASP A 53 12.46 -5.70 -35.93
CA ASP A 53 11.38 -6.45 -35.27
C ASP A 53 11.94 -7.60 -34.42
N LYS A 54 12.95 -8.29 -34.93
CA LYS A 54 13.69 -9.30 -34.16
C LYS A 54 14.37 -8.69 -32.93
N LEU A 55 15.05 -7.55 -33.08
CA LEU A 55 15.72 -6.86 -31.96
C LEU A 55 14.72 -6.47 -30.86
N LEU A 56 13.55 -5.91 -31.23
CA LEU A 56 12.52 -5.52 -30.27
C LEU A 56 11.89 -6.74 -29.57
N SER A 57 11.68 -7.83 -30.30
CA SER A 57 11.19 -9.09 -29.75
C SER A 57 12.18 -9.70 -28.77
N ASP A 58 13.48 -9.72 -29.11
CA ASP A 58 14.54 -10.23 -28.25
C ASP A 58 14.64 -9.42 -26.95
N LEU A 59 14.54 -8.09 -27.03
CA LEU A 59 14.51 -7.23 -25.84
C LEU A 59 13.30 -7.47 -24.96
N ASP A 60 12.11 -7.63 -25.54
CA ASP A 60 10.91 -7.92 -24.77
C ASP A 60 11.06 -9.25 -24.00
N ASN A 61 11.56 -10.29 -24.65
CA ASN A 61 11.80 -11.58 -24.02
C ASN A 61 12.89 -11.51 -22.94
N ILE A 62 14.06 -10.94 -23.26
CA ILE A 62 15.19 -10.87 -22.33
C ILE A 62 14.82 -10.04 -21.09
N THR A 63 14.13 -8.91 -21.27
CA THR A 63 13.71 -8.08 -20.13
C THR A 63 12.70 -8.79 -19.23
N LYS A 64 11.79 -9.61 -19.78
CA LYS A 64 10.90 -10.49 -18.99
C LYS A 64 11.71 -11.49 -18.18
N VAL A 65 12.68 -12.18 -18.80
CA VAL A 65 13.55 -13.14 -18.10
C VAL A 65 14.32 -12.45 -16.97
N LEU A 66 14.89 -11.27 -17.23
CA LEU A 66 15.61 -10.51 -16.22
C LEU A 66 14.72 -10.12 -15.04
N LEU A 67 13.49 -9.67 -15.28
CA LEU A 67 12.56 -9.26 -14.22
C LEU A 67 11.96 -10.44 -13.46
N ILE A 68 11.79 -11.60 -14.10
CA ILE A 68 11.41 -12.85 -13.41
C ILE A 68 12.52 -13.30 -12.47
N GLN A 69 13.80 -13.13 -12.85
CA GLN A 69 14.93 -13.57 -12.02
C GLN A 69 15.33 -12.52 -10.97
N ASN A 70 15.24 -11.23 -11.32
CA ASN A 70 15.54 -10.10 -10.47
C ASN A 70 14.49 -8.99 -10.71
N PRO A 71 13.44 -8.93 -9.87
CA PRO A 71 12.33 -8.01 -10.09
C PRO A 71 12.73 -6.54 -9.91
N ASP A 72 13.83 -6.26 -9.20
CA ASP A 72 14.37 -4.91 -9.01
C ASP A 72 15.44 -4.51 -10.05
N HIS A 73 15.47 -5.19 -11.19
CA HIS A 73 16.30 -4.78 -12.32
C HIS A 73 15.72 -3.52 -13.01
N THR A 74 16.00 -2.34 -12.44
CA THR A 74 15.48 -1.03 -12.88
C THR A 74 15.75 -0.70 -14.36
N THR A 75 16.92 -1.08 -14.89
CA THR A 75 17.24 -0.91 -16.32
C THR A 75 16.34 -1.74 -17.22
N ALA A 76 16.04 -2.98 -16.85
CA ALA A 76 15.13 -3.84 -17.61
C ALA A 76 13.72 -3.24 -17.62
N ALA A 77 13.19 -2.84 -16.45
CA ALA A 77 11.89 -2.17 -16.35
C ALA A 77 11.82 -0.88 -17.19
N SER A 78 12.87 -0.06 -17.15
CA SER A 78 12.94 1.17 -17.95
C SER A 78 13.06 0.88 -19.45
N CYS A 79 13.78 -0.19 -19.83
CA CYS A 79 13.83 -0.67 -21.21
C CYS A 79 12.45 -1.08 -21.70
N ARG A 80 11.65 -1.80 -20.88
CA ARG A 80 10.26 -2.15 -21.23
C ARG A 80 9.39 -0.93 -21.51
N ARG A 81 9.46 0.10 -20.66
CA ARG A 81 8.74 1.38 -20.89
C ARG A 81 9.08 1.98 -22.26
N ARG A 82 10.36 1.97 -22.63
CA ARG A 82 10.83 2.44 -23.95
C ARG A 82 10.37 1.52 -25.08
N LEU A 83 10.37 0.20 -24.91
CA LEU A 83 9.88 -0.74 -25.93
C LEU A 83 8.42 -0.45 -26.30
N ILE A 84 7.56 -0.26 -25.30
CA ILE A 84 6.14 0.06 -25.53
C ILE A 84 5.98 1.36 -26.33
N GLN A 85 6.77 2.40 -26.02
CA GLN A 85 6.76 3.66 -26.77
C GLN A 85 7.21 3.45 -28.22
N ASN A 86 8.35 2.80 -28.44
CA ASN A 86 8.93 2.59 -29.77
C ASN A 86 8.04 1.70 -30.66
N LEU A 87 7.46 0.62 -30.11
CA LEU A 87 6.51 -0.24 -30.83
C LEU A 87 5.28 0.56 -31.30
N SER A 88 4.81 1.49 -30.48
CA SER A 88 3.68 2.35 -30.82
C SER A 88 4.04 3.36 -31.90
N ASP A 89 5.22 3.98 -31.81
CA ASP A 89 5.65 5.02 -32.74
C ASP A 89 5.92 4.48 -34.15
N ARG A 90 6.46 3.26 -34.25
CA ARG A 90 6.64 2.53 -35.53
C ARG A 90 5.33 2.05 -36.15
N ALA A 91 4.29 1.82 -35.34
CA ALA A 91 3.00 1.40 -35.86
C ALA A 91 2.33 2.52 -36.69
N SER A 92 1.54 2.12 -37.68
CA SER A 92 0.78 3.06 -38.52
C SER A 92 -0.10 3.97 -37.65
N PRO A 93 -0.38 5.22 -38.06
CA PRO A 93 -1.24 6.12 -37.28
C PRO A 93 -2.60 5.52 -36.90
N LYS A 94 -3.15 4.63 -37.74
CA LYS A 94 -4.43 3.93 -37.50
C LYS A 94 -4.33 2.85 -36.41
N THR A 95 -3.17 2.20 -36.28
CA THR A 95 -2.97 1.07 -35.36
C THR A 95 -2.13 1.42 -34.12
N ARG A 96 -1.49 2.60 -34.10
CA ARG A 96 -0.62 3.08 -33.01
C ARG A 96 -1.24 2.94 -31.63
N LEU A 97 -2.47 3.44 -31.44
CA LEU A 97 -3.14 3.38 -30.14
C LEU A 97 -3.45 1.93 -29.73
N GLN A 98 -3.88 1.10 -30.69
CA GLN A 98 -4.16 -0.31 -30.46
C GLN A 98 -2.89 -1.07 -30.06
N VAL A 99 -1.77 -0.86 -30.75
CA VAL A 99 -0.47 -1.48 -30.42
C VAL A 99 0.00 -1.06 -29.03
N ARG A 100 -0.11 0.24 -28.70
CA ARG A 100 0.24 0.74 -27.38
C ARG A 100 -0.59 0.10 -26.28
N ARG A 101 -1.91 0.07 -26.47
CA ARG A 101 -2.87 -0.53 -25.53
C ARG A 101 -2.58 -2.01 -25.33
N GLN A 102 -2.35 -2.75 -26.41
CA GLN A 102 -2.03 -4.18 -26.33
C GLN A 102 -0.74 -4.43 -25.55
N SER A 103 0.29 -3.63 -25.80
CA SER A 103 1.58 -3.76 -25.10
C SER A 103 1.47 -3.42 -23.62
N LEU A 104 0.69 -2.38 -23.26
CA LEU A 104 0.42 -2.04 -21.86
C LEU A 104 -0.35 -3.14 -21.13
N ILE A 105 -1.34 -3.76 -21.79
CA ILE A 105 -2.08 -4.89 -21.22
C ILE A 105 -1.14 -6.07 -20.97
N GLN A 106 -0.26 -6.38 -21.92
CA GLN A 106 0.72 -7.46 -21.75
C GLN A 106 1.66 -7.19 -20.57
N ASP A 107 2.18 -5.97 -20.42
CA ASP A 107 3.02 -5.60 -19.29
C ASP A 107 2.26 -5.59 -17.97
N PHE A 108 1.02 -5.12 -17.97
CA PHE A 108 0.17 -5.18 -16.80
C PHE A 108 -0.06 -6.62 -16.35
N THR A 109 -0.43 -7.52 -17.26
CA THR A 109 -0.57 -8.96 -17.00
C THR A 109 0.75 -9.58 -16.53
N PHE A 110 1.88 -9.19 -17.12
CA PHE A 110 3.20 -9.62 -16.66
C PHE A 110 3.46 -9.21 -15.21
N THR A 111 3.22 -7.94 -14.84
CA THR A 111 3.39 -7.51 -13.45
C THR A 111 2.46 -8.27 -12.50
N THR A 112 1.22 -8.56 -12.90
CA THR A 112 0.28 -9.38 -12.12
C THR A 112 0.90 -10.75 -11.81
N MET A 113 1.43 -11.44 -12.82
CA MET A 113 2.04 -12.76 -12.65
C MET A 113 3.27 -12.71 -11.74
N VAL A 114 4.19 -11.77 -11.99
CA VAL A 114 5.47 -11.73 -11.25
C VAL A 114 5.28 -11.27 -9.81
N LEU A 115 4.43 -10.27 -9.55
CA LEU A 115 4.11 -9.81 -8.20
C LEU A 115 3.31 -10.84 -7.38
N SER A 116 2.66 -11.80 -8.04
CA SER A 116 2.01 -12.95 -7.37
C SER A 116 3.02 -14.00 -6.88
N ILE A 117 4.32 -13.82 -7.13
CA ILE A 117 5.38 -14.67 -6.58
C ILE A 117 5.83 -14.07 -5.26
N ALA A 118 5.73 -14.83 -4.16
CA ALA A 118 6.02 -14.34 -2.81
C ALA A 118 7.41 -13.69 -2.66
N SER A 119 8.44 -14.23 -3.33
CA SER A 119 9.81 -13.67 -3.33
C SER A 119 9.93 -12.33 -4.07
N HIS A 120 8.95 -11.95 -4.87
CA HIS A 120 8.95 -10.72 -5.67
C HIS A 120 7.90 -9.71 -5.25
N ALA A 121 7.00 -10.10 -4.34
CA ALA A 121 5.92 -9.27 -3.81
C ALA A 121 6.41 -7.94 -3.19
N LYS A 122 7.69 -7.86 -2.81
CA LYS A 122 8.38 -6.69 -2.25
C LYS A 122 9.17 -5.84 -3.24
N SER A 123 9.12 -6.13 -4.54
CA SER A 123 9.86 -5.35 -5.54
C SER A 123 9.24 -3.97 -5.74
N SER A 124 9.96 -2.92 -5.31
CA SER A 124 9.55 -1.54 -5.54
C SER A 124 9.48 -1.22 -7.03
N THR A 125 10.39 -1.78 -7.82
CA THR A 125 10.50 -1.57 -9.26
C THR A 125 9.29 -2.09 -10.01
N LEU A 126 8.81 -3.31 -9.69
CA LEU A 126 7.62 -3.88 -10.32
C LEU A 126 6.34 -3.13 -9.94
N TRP A 127 6.20 -2.72 -8.68
CA TRP A 127 5.06 -1.91 -8.26
C TRP A 127 5.04 -0.54 -8.95
N GLU A 128 6.20 0.10 -9.16
CA GLU A 128 6.30 1.34 -9.93
C GLU A 128 5.94 1.11 -11.41
N HIS A 129 6.46 0.04 -12.02
CA HIS A 129 6.14 -0.30 -13.41
C HIS A 129 4.64 -0.56 -13.59
N ARG A 130 4.01 -1.27 -12.64
CA ARG A 130 2.56 -1.50 -12.62
C ARG A 130 1.77 -0.19 -12.57
N ARG A 131 2.14 0.74 -11.68
CA ARG A 131 1.52 2.08 -11.60
C ARG A 131 1.68 2.84 -12.92
N TRP A 132 2.86 2.78 -13.53
CA TRP A 132 3.10 3.40 -14.83
C TRP A 132 2.16 2.80 -15.89
N CYS A 133 2.02 1.47 -15.98
CA CYS A 133 1.09 0.82 -16.91
C CYS A 133 -0.37 1.27 -16.71
N LEU A 134 -0.82 1.38 -15.46
CA LEU A 134 -2.17 1.86 -15.12
C LEU A 134 -2.39 3.31 -15.55
N ILE A 135 -1.45 4.20 -15.22
CA ILE A 135 -1.51 5.62 -15.63
C ILE A 135 -1.56 5.72 -17.14
N GLU A 136 -0.64 5.07 -17.86
CA GLU A 136 -0.60 5.12 -19.32
C GLU A 136 -1.89 4.59 -19.96
N THR A 137 -2.46 3.52 -19.40
CA THR A 137 -3.75 2.97 -19.87
C THR A 137 -4.88 3.98 -19.66
N TYR A 138 -4.89 4.70 -18.55
CA TYR A 138 -5.85 5.78 -18.31
C TYR A 138 -5.67 6.92 -19.31
N LEU A 139 -4.44 7.40 -19.50
CA LEU A 139 -4.15 8.52 -20.40
C LEU A 139 -4.59 8.22 -21.85
N LEU A 140 -4.46 6.97 -22.30
CA LEU A 140 -4.98 6.55 -23.59
C LEU A 140 -6.50 6.64 -23.68
N LYS A 141 -7.22 6.13 -22.67
CA LYS A 141 -8.70 6.22 -22.62
C LYS A 141 -9.18 7.67 -22.61
N GLU A 142 -8.46 8.56 -21.92
CA GLU A 142 -8.83 9.96 -21.85
C GLU A 142 -8.57 10.69 -23.17
N SER A 143 -7.45 10.39 -23.85
CA SER A 143 -7.14 10.93 -25.19
C SER A 143 -8.16 10.50 -26.25
N GLU A 144 -8.78 9.32 -26.12
CA GLU A 144 -9.86 8.86 -27.00
C GLU A 144 -11.16 9.66 -26.76
N ARG A 145 -11.38 10.13 -25.53
CA ARG A 145 -12.57 10.93 -25.15
C ARG A 145 -12.42 12.40 -25.52
N ILE A 146 -11.24 12.99 -25.32
CA ILE A 146 -10.98 14.41 -25.52
C ILE A 146 -9.66 14.58 -26.31
N PRO A 147 -9.71 14.84 -27.64
CA PRO A 147 -8.52 14.89 -28.49
C PRO A 147 -7.52 16.02 -28.17
N SER A 148 -7.96 17.11 -27.54
CA SER A 148 -7.15 18.30 -27.25
C SER A 148 -6.25 18.17 -26.01
N THR A 149 -6.45 17.17 -25.17
CA THR A 149 -5.74 17.04 -23.87
C THR A 149 -4.36 16.38 -24.00
N ARG A 150 -4.03 15.83 -25.17
CA ARG A 150 -2.80 15.04 -25.39
C ARG A 150 -1.52 15.82 -25.06
N ALA A 151 -1.43 17.11 -25.41
CA ALA A 151 -0.23 17.92 -25.17
C ALA A 151 -0.07 18.31 -23.68
N GLN A 152 -1.17 18.61 -22.97
CA GLN A 152 -1.15 18.93 -21.53
C GLN A 152 -0.94 17.70 -20.65
N ILE A 153 -1.43 16.53 -21.08
CA ILE A 153 -1.25 15.26 -20.38
C ILE A 153 0.17 14.73 -20.56
N ILE A 154 0.75 14.84 -21.76
CA ILE A 154 2.10 14.36 -22.06
C ILE A 154 3.15 15.16 -21.30
N SER A 155 3.01 16.49 -21.17
CA SER A 155 3.92 17.31 -20.35
C SER A 155 3.90 16.93 -18.86
N GLN A 156 2.80 16.34 -18.37
CA GLN A 156 2.65 15.82 -17.01
C GLN A 156 3.00 14.33 -16.86
N SER A 157 3.18 13.59 -17.97
CA SER A 157 3.45 12.14 -17.99
C SER A 157 4.92 11.77 -17.79
N SER A 158 5.83 12.75 -17.90
CA SER A 158 7.29 12.56 -17.83
C SER A 158 7.81 12.14 -16.45
N GLN A 159 6.94 12.07 -15.43
CA GLN A 159 7.29 11.60 -14.10
C GLN A 159 6.43 10.39 -13.74
N SER A 160 7.06 9.24 -13.55
CA SER A 160 6.48 8.03 -12.92
C SER A 160 6.08 8.23 -11.44
N HIS A 161 5.95 9.48 -11.02
CA HIS A 161 5.68 9.95 -9.67
C HIS A 161 4.42 10.82 -9.62
N ARG A 162 3.33 10.43 -10.30
CA ARG A 162 2.02 10.98 -9.92
C ARG A 162 1.78 10.61 -8.46
N THR A 163 1.79 11.62 -7.59
CA THR A 163 1.55 11.47 -6.15
C THR A 163 0.17 10.88 -5.88
N ILE A 164 -0.80 11.15 -6.76
CA ILE A 164 -2.19 10.72 -6.66
C ILE A 164 -2.55 9.86 -7.90
N ALA A 165 -3.28 8.76 -7.68
CA ALA A 165 -3.77 7.94 -8.79
C ALA A 165 -4.87 8.67 -9.56
N PRO A 166 -4.93 8.54 -10.90
CA PRO A 166 -6.17 8.82 -11.60
C PRO A 166 -7.31 7.93 -11.09
N ALA A 167 -8.52 8.48 -10.93
CA ALA A 167 -9.66 7.72 -10.40
C ALA A 167 -9.96 6.42 -11.15
N SER A 168 -9.73 6.38 -12.45
CA SER A 168 -9.89 5.19 -13.30
C SER A 168 -8.94 4.05 -12.96
N CYS A 169 -7.84 4.32 -12.26
CA CYS A 169 -6.91 3.31 -11.78
C CYS A 169 -7.45 2.58 -10.54
N ALA A 170 -8.35 3.22 -9.77
CA ALA A 170 -8.98 2.67 -8.56
C ALA A 170 -10.13 1.70 -8.89
N SER A 171 -9.87 0.72 -9.75
CA SER A 171 -10.82 -0.32 -10.14
C SER A 171 -10.94 -1.42 -9.10
N ASP A 172 -12.10 -2.09 -9.04
CA ASP A 172 -12.35 -3.22 -8.15
C ASP A 172 -11.31 -4.34 -8.32
N GLU A 173 -10.94 -4.65 -9.56
CA GLU A 173 -9.96 -5.68 -9.90
C GLU A 173 -8.57 -5.38 -9.30
N GLU A 174 -8.21 -4.10 -9.22
CA GLU A 174 -6.92 -3.69 -8.69
C GLU A 174 -6.89 -3.75 -7.15
N PHE A 175 -7.99 -3.41 -6.48
CA PHE A 175 -8.14 -3.62 -5.04
C PHE A 175 -8.11 -5.12 -4.69
N GLU A 176 -8.78 -5.98 -5.45
CA GLU A 176 -8.71 -7.43 -5.28
C GLU A 176 -7.27 -7.94 -5.45
N PHE A 177 -6.58 -7.50 -6.50
CA PHE A 177 -5.20 -7.89 -6.73
C PHE A 177 -4.26 -7.51 -5.57
N THR A 178 -4.42 -6.31 -4.98
CA THR A 178 -3.62 -5.95 -3.79
C THR A 178 -3.94 -6.81 -2.58
N SER A 179 -5.17 -7.30 -2.44
CA SER A 179 -5.57 -8.23 -1.37
C SER A 179 -4.86 -9.57 -1.54
N ILE A 180 -4.87 -10.12 -2.77
CA ILE A 180 -4.13 -11.34 -3.13
C ILE A 180 -2.62 -11.17 -2.81
N CYS A 181 -2.03 -10.03 -3.16
CA CYS A 181 -0.61 -9.77 -2.88
C CYS A 181 -0.30 -9.65 -1.38
N ALA A 182 -1.26 -9.19 -0.57
CA ALA A 182 -1.13 -9.11 0.89
C ALA A 182 -1.34 -10.49 1.56
N ASP A 183 -2.15 -11.37 0.98
CA ASP A 183 -2.31 -12.76 1.42
C ASP A 183 -1.07 -13.61 1.11
N ILE A 184 -0.52 -13.46 -0.10
CA ILE A 184 0.68 -14.21 -0.54
C ILE A 184 1.90 -13.86 0.30
N TYR A 185 2.03 -12.58 0.69
CA TYR A 185 3.14 -12.10 1.50
C TYR A 185 2.60 -11.32 2.72
N PRO A 186 2.62 -11.92 3.92
CA PRO A 186 2.13 -11.24 5.12
C PRO A 186 2.83 -9.89 5.33
N ARG A 187 2.07 -8.84 5.69
CA ARG A 187 2.61 -7.49 5.92
C ARG A 187 3.31 -6.92 4.69
N ASN A 188 2.76 -7.15 3.50
CA ASN A 188 3.26 -6.59 2.25
C ASN A 188 3.04 -5.07 2.20
N TYR A 189 4.00 -4.32 2.75
CA TYR A 189 3.99 -2.85 2.75
C TYR A 189 3.78 -2.25 1.35
N PHE A 190 4.34 -2.85 0.30
CA PHE A 190 4.22 -2.30 -1.06
C PHE A 190 2.83 -2.47 -1.65
N ALA A 191 2.17 -3.61 -1.40
CA ALA A 191 0.77 -3.80 -1.79
C ALA A 191 -0.14 -2.80 -1.07
N TRP A 192 0.03 -2.61 0.24
CA TRP A 192 -0.72 -1.62 1.01
C TRP A 192 -0.44 -0.18 0.55
N ARG A 193 0.82 0.15 0.23
CA ARG A 193 1.18 1.46 -0.29
C ARG A 193 0.57 1.72 -1.66
N HIS A 194 0.52 0.71 -2.52
CA HIS A 194 -0.19 0.79 -3.80
C HIS A 194 -1.69 0.98 -3.58
N ARG A 195 -2.28 0.26 -2.62
CA ARG A 195 -3.69 0.41 -2.24
C ARG A 195 -4.03 1.81 -1.74
N MET A 196 -3.15 2.45 -0.96
CA MET A 196 -3.29 3.87 -0.57
C MET A 196 -3.32 4.79 -1.79
N TRP A 197 -2.43 4.55 -2.76
CA TRP A 197 -2.40 5.33 -4.00
C TRP A 197 -3.72 5.20 -4.79
N LEU A 198 -4.30 4.00 -4.86
CA LEU A 198 -5.64 3.79 -5.46
C LEU A 198 -6.73 4.53 -4.68
N LEU A 199 -6.67 4.48 -3.35
CA LEU A 199 -7.62 5.15 -2.49
C LEU A 199 -7.60 6.68 -2.70
N ASP A 200 -6.42 7.26 -2.90
CA ASP A 200 -6.30 8.70 -3.22
C ASP A 200 -6.99 9.04 -4.55
N GLY A 201 -6.86 8.16 -5.55
CA GLY A 201 -7.59 8.29 -6.81
C GLY A 201 -9.10 8.14 -6.63
N LEU A 202 -9.54 7.23 -5.77
CA LEU A 202 -10.95 7.06 -5.45
C LEU A 202 -11.52 8.33 -4.79
N PHE A 203 -10.81 8.94 -3.85
CA PHE A 203 -11.19 10.20 -3.19
C PHE A 203 -11.17 11.43 -4.12
N SER A 204 -10.54 11.33 -5.30
CA SER A 204 -10.63 12.37 -6.33
C SER A 204 -11.98 12.40 -7.06
N LEU A 205 -12.81 11.36 -6.89
CA LEU A 205 -14.17 11.30 -7.43
C LEU A 205 -15.16 12.07 -6.55
N GLY A 206 -16.27 12.50 -7.15
CA GLY A 206 -17.41 13.00 -6.39
C GLY A 206 -18.02 11.93 -5.48
N TYR A 207 -18.58 12.32 -4.33
CA TYR A 207 -19.13 11.41 -3.31
C TYR A 207 -20.02 10.29 -3.88
N LYS A 208 -20.92 10.62 -4.82
CA LYS A 208 -21.87 9.65 -5.40
C LYS A 208 -21.17 8.54 -6.20
N ASP A 209 -20.10 8.88 -6.90
CA ASP A 209 -19.34 7.94 -7.74
C ASP A 209 -18.31 7.16 -6.91
N MET A 210 -17.75 7.80 -5.88
CA MET A 210 -16.79 7.24 -4.95
C MET A 210 -17.41 6.20 -4.00
N LYS A 211 -18.57 6.52 -3.41
CA LYS A 211 -19.16 5.79 -2.27
C LYS A 211 -19.35 4.29 -2.53
N PRO A 212 -19.89 3.83 -3.68
CA PRO A 212 -20.08 2.40 -3.92
C PRO A 212 -18.78 1.59 -3.92
N SER A 213 -17.72 2.12 -4.56
CA SER A 213 -16.41 1.47 -4.60
C SER A 213 -15.74 1.51 -3.22
N LEU A 214 -15.94 2.58 -2.47
CA LEU A 214 -15.41 2.73 -1.12
C LEU A 214 -16.08 1.78 -0.12
N ASP A 215 -17.38 1.52 -0.25
CA ASP A 215 -18.09 0.54 0.58
C ASP A 215 -17.57 -0.88 0.35
N LYS A 216 -17.36 -1.26 -0.91
CA LYS A 216 -16.70 -2.54 -1.27
C LYS A 216 -15.30 -2.62 -0.70
N GLU A 217 -14.55 -1.52 -0.76
CA GLU A 217 -13.20 -1.47 -0.24
C GLU A 217 -13.15 -1.64 1.29
N ILE A 218 -14.07 -1.01 2.01
CA ILE A 218 -14.25 -1.23 3.46
C ILE A 218 -14.56 -2.69 3.75
N GLN A 219 -15.46 -3.31 2.97
CA GLN A 219 -15.82 -4.72 3.13
C GLN A 219 -14.60 -5.64 2.93
N ARG A 220 -13.80 -5.41 1.88
CA ARG A 220 -12.55 -6.14 1.63
C ARG A 220 -11.57 -5.97 2.78
N LEU A 221 -11.39 -4.73 3.24
CA LEU A 221 -10.48 -4.39 4.32
C LEU A 221 -10.85 -5.11 5.62
N MET A 222 -12.12 -5.09 6.00
CA MET A 222 -12.60 -5.77 7.21
C MET A 222 -12.51 -7.28 7.11
N THR A 223 -12.78 -7.84 5.93
CA THR A 223 -12.65 -9.28 5.67
C THR A 223 -11.18 -9.72 5.76
N PHE A 224 -10.27 -8.97 5.15
CA PHE A 224 -8.84 -9.22 5.24
C PHE A 224 -8.35 -9.15 6.69
N TRP A 225 -8.72 -8.10 7.41
CA TRP A 225 -8.24 -7.90 8.78
C TRP A 225 -8.75 -8.96 9.76
N ARG A 226 -9.97 -9.48 9.57
CA ARG A 226 -10.50 -10.63 10.34
C ARG A 226 -9.68 -11.90 10.14
N SER A 227 -9.08 -12.07 8.97
CA SER A 227 -8.21 -13.22 8.65
C SER A 227 -6.75 -12.98 9.07
N HIS A 228 -6.33 -11.71 9.14
CA HIS A 228 -4.98 -11.27 9.46
C HIS A 228 -4.96 -10.26 10.61
N PRO A 229 -5.42 -10.61 11.82
CA PRO A 229 -5.62 -9.65 12.90
C PRO A 229 -4.33 -8.94 13.31
N ARG A 230 -3.17 -9.59 13.15
CA ARG A 230 -1.81 -9.12 13.50
C ARG A 230 -1.07 -8.36 12.37
N ASP A 231 -1.76 -7.95 11.31
CA ASP A 231 -1.16 -7.16 10.22
C ASP A 231 -1.19 -5.66 10.52
N HIS A 232 -0.03 -5.09 10.85
CA HIS A 232 0.11 -3.66 11.14
C HIS A 232 -0.03 -2.76 9.90
N SER A 233 0.22 -3.29 8.70
CA SER A 233 0.05 -2.52 7.45
C SER A 233 -1.43 -2.35 7.12
N CYS A 234 -2.24 -3.38 7.43
CA CYS A 234 -3.70 -3.31 7.34
C CYS A 234 -4.27 -2.26 8.32
N THR A 235 -3.88 -2.28 9.59
CA THR A 235 -4.36 -1.27 10.55
C THR A 235 -3.87 0.14 10.23
N HIS A 236 -2.65 0.27 9.70
CA HIS A 236 -2.16 1.54 9.17
C HIS A 236 -3.03 2.05 8.01
N TYR A 237 -3.41 1.18 7.08
CA TYR A 237 -4.32 1.52 5.99
C TYR A 237 -5.71 1.96 6.48
N ILE A 238 -6.24 1.34 7.53
CA ILE A 238 -7.47 1.81 8.20
C ILE A 238 -7.30 3.25 8.70
N THR A 239 -6.22 3.56 9.41
CA THR A 239 -5.96 4.94 9.89
C THR A 239 -5.80 5.92 8.73
N TYR A 240 -5.21 5.49 7.62
CA TYR A 240 -5.07 6.30 6.42
C TYR A 240 -6.41 6.61 5.78
N LEU A 241 -7.26 5.60 5.59
CA LEU A 241 -8.62 5.76 5.05
C LEU A 241 -9.43 6.77 5.86
N ILE A 242 -9.36 6.69 7.19
CA ILE A 242 -10.06 7.61 8.10
C ILE A 242 -9.53 9.04 7.94
N LYS A 243 -8.21 9.22 7.89
CA LYS A 243 -7.58 10.55 7.70
C LYS A 243 -7.88 11.15 6.34
N SER A 244 -7.81 10.35 5.27
CA SER A 244 -8.13 10.79 3.91
C SER A 244 -9.60 11.18 3.80
N TRP A 245 -10.51 10.41 4.40
CA TRP A 245 -11.91 10.77 4.51
C TRP A 245 -12.11 12.12 5.18
N ASN A 246 -11.54 12.32 6.37
CA ASN A 246 -11.68 13.56 7.14
C ASN A 246 -11.10 14.76 6.37
N THR A 247 -10.03 14.55 5.62
CA THR A 247 -9.41 15.59 4.80
C THR A 247 -10.29 15.96 3.61
N SER A 248 -10.89 14.96 2.94
CA SER A 248 -11.74 15.19 1.76
C SER A 248 -13.14 15.71 2.10
N PHE A 249 -13.66 15.42 3.30
CA PHE A 249 -15.07 15.69 3.65
C PHE A 249 -15.31 16.43 4.98
N GLY A 250 -14.27 16.83 5.70
CA GLY A 250 -14.25 17.71 6.88
C GLY A 250 -15.54 17.88 7.71
N GLN A 251 -15.54 17.35 8.95
CA GLN A 251 -16.44 17.68 10.08
C GLN A 251 -17.97 17.79 9.85
N THR A 252 -18.52 17.30 8.73
CA THR A 252 -19.99 17.07 8.65
C THR A 252 -20.33 15.73 9.32
N ILE A 253 -20.11 15.69 10.64
CA ILE A 253 -20.08 14.47 11.48
C ILE A 253 -21.43 13.75 11.61
N HIS A 254 -22.55 14.31 11.15
CA HIS A 254 -23.85 13.66 11.37
C HIS A 254 -24.63 13.20 10.13
N SER A 255 -24.32 13.64 8.90
CA SER A 255 -25.19 13.32 7.74
C SER A 255 -24.55 12.49 6.63
N LYS A 256 -23.23 12.33 6.61
CA LYS A 256 -22.51 11.60 5.54
C LYS A 256 -21.42 10.67 6.08
N ASN A 257 -21.56 10.17 7.29
CA ASN A 257 -20.47 9.48 7.95
C ASN A 257 -20.17 8.11 7.31
N ILE A 258 -18.95 7.93 6.77
CA ILE A 258 -18.45 6.62 6.34
C ILE A 258 -18.29 5.67 7.53
N PHE A 259 -18.09 6.23 8.73
CA PHE A 259 -18.01 5.51 10.00
C PHE A 259 -19.42 5.18 10.48
N THR A 260 -20.11 4.35 9.71
CA THR A 260 -21.39 3.76 10.16
C THR A 260 -21.16 2.93 11.40
N ASP A 261 -22.21 2.72 12.20
CA ASP A 261 -22.20 1.79 13.33
C ASP A 261 -21.64 0.42 12.91
N THR A 262 -21.88 -0.01 11.66
CA THR A 262 -21.38 -1.28 11.11
C THR A 262 -19.84 -1.32 11.01
N PHE A 263 -19.21 -0.22 10.60
CA PHE A 263 -17.74 -0.14 10.47
C PHE A 263 -17.07 -0.24 11.84
N LEU A 264 -17.51 0.59 12.78
CA LEU A 264 -16.95 0.61 14.13
C LEU A 264 -17.29 -0.66 14.92
N THR A 265 -18.49 -1.21 14.73
CA THR A 265 -18.86 -2.53 15.26
C THR A 265 -17.91 -3.62 14.74
N SER A 266 -17.58 -3.62 13.45
CA SER A 266 -16.65 -4.59 12.88
C SER A 266 -15.24 -4.50 13.50
N ILE A 267 -14.78 -3.29 13.84
CA ILE A 267 -13.51 -3.08 14.54
C ILE A 267 -13.57 -3.66 15.96
N GLN A 268 -14.63 -3.37 16.70
CA GLN A 268 -14.83 -3.90 18.06
C GLN A 268 -14.98 -5.42 18.08
N GLU A 269 -15.70 -6.00 17.11
CA GLU A 269 -15.82 -7.44 16.93
C GLU A 269 -14.47 -8.10 16.68
N ASN A 270 -13.62 -7.51 15.83
CA ASN A 270 -12.29 -8.03 15.55
C ASN A 270 -11.41 -8.01 16.81
N LEU A 271 -11.45 -6.90 17.56
CA LEU A 271 -10.73 -6.78 18.84
C LEU A 271 -11.16 -7.85 19.85
N LEU A 272 -12.47 -8.12 19.94
CA LEU A 272 -13.02 -9.14 20.84
C LEU A 272 -12.72 -10.56 20.38
N ALA A 273 -12.69 -10.81 19.07
CA ALA A 273 -12.35 -12.11 18.51
C ALA A 273 -10.86 -12.45 18.67
N TYR A 274 -9.99 -11.43 18.60
CA TYR A 274 -8.54 -11.57 18.65
C TYR A 274 -7.89 -10.63 19.67
N PRO A 275 -8.17 -10.81 20.99
CA PRO A 275 -7.67 -9.92 22.02
C PRO A 275 -6.16 -9.99 22.25
N ASP A 276 -5.51 -11.02 21.71
CA ASP A 276 -4.05 -11.19 21.72
C ASP A 276 -3.35 -10.46 20.56
N ALA A 277 -4.10 -9.87 19.63
CA ALA A 277 -3.57 -9.05 18.55
C ALA A 277 -3.28 -7.60 19.00
N GLU A 278 -2.01 -7.29 19.25
CA GLU A 278 -1.53 -5.94 19.62
C GLU A 278 -1.97 -4.84 18.65
N THR A 279 -1.97 -5.14 17.35
CA THR A 279 -2.46 -4.28 16.26
C THR A 279 -3.85 -3.72 16.51
N SER A 280 -4.78 -4.55 17.00
CA SER A 280 -6.16 -4.17 17.24
C SER A 280 -6.27 -3.18 18.39
N TRP A 281 -5.52 -3.40 19.47
CA TRP A 281 -5.44 -2.46 20.59
C TRP A 281 -4.84 -1.11 20.20
N LEU A 282 -3.77 -1.12 19.40
CA LEU A 282 -3.14 0.11 18.92
C LEU A 282 -4.08 0.92 18.00
N LEU A 283 -4.82 0.24 17.12
CA LEU A 283 -5.85 0.89 16.30
C LEU A 283 -6.96 1.47 17.17
N PHE A 284 -7.45 0.70 18.14
CA PHE A 284 -8.51 1.13 19.06
C PHE A 284 -8.08 2.37 19.85
N ARG A 285 -6.88 2.35 20.43
CA ARG A 285 -6.28 3.51 21.10
C ARG A 285 -6.22 4.73 20.20
N TRP A 286 -5.79 4.54 18.95
CA TRP A 286 -5.74 5.64 17.98
C TRP A 286 -7.13 6.20 17.66
N LEU A 287 -8.14 5.34 17.46
CA LEU A 287 -9.50 5.79 17.17
C LEU A 287 -10.07 6.66 18.29
N PHE A 288 -9.88 6.26 19.55
CA PHE A 288 -10.32 7.05 20.70
C PHE A 288 -9.54 8.35 20.91
N SER A 289 -8.31 8.44 20.40
CA SER A 289 -7.59 9.72 20.37
C SER A 289 -8.19 10.74 19.41
N GLN A 290 -9.14 10.34 18.56
CA GLN A 290 -9.88 11.22 17.68
C GLN A 290 -11.20 11.60 18.39
N THR A 291 -11.37 12.89 18.73
CA THR A 291 -12.51 13.41 19.50
C THR A 291 -13.87 13.01 18.93
N ASP A 292 -14.00 13.01 17.61
CA ASP A 292 -15.28 12.76 16.93
C ASP A 292 -15.64 11.25 16.91
N LEU A 293 -14.66 10.38 17.04
CA LEU A 293 -14.84 8.92 17.00
C LEU A 293 -14.98 8.30 18.39
N SER A 294 -14.42 8.94 19.42
CA SER A 294 -14.52 8.44 20.79
C SER A 294 -15.97 8.38 21.26
N GLU A 295 -16.79 9.41 20.99
CA GLU A 295 -18.20 9.41 21.38
C GLU A 295 -18.98 8.29 20.71
N LEU A 296 -18.77 8.10 19.41
CA LEU A 296 -19.45 7.06 18.63
C LEU A 296 -19.00 5.64 19.02
N LEU A 297 -17.75 5.46 19.44
CA LEU A 297 -17.28 4.14 19.93
C LEU A 297 -17.90 3.75 21.27
N LEU A 298 -18.26 4.73 22.10
CA LEU A 298 -18.86 4.51 23.42
C LEU A 298 -20.34 4.17 23.35
N THR A 299 -21.06 4.65 22.32
CA THR A 299 -22.49 4.32 22.13
C THR A 299 -22.71 2.89 21.66
N ILE A 300 -21.66 2.19 21.19
CA ILE A 300 -21.79 0.83 20.67
C ILE A 300 -21.82 -0.19 21.83
N PRO A 301 -22.84 -1.09 21.89
CA PRO A 301 -23.06 -2.02 23.01
C PRO A 301 -21.95 -3.03 23.33
N LEU A 302 -20.88 -3.11 22.52
CA LEU A 302 -19.77 -4.04 22.74
C LEU A 302 -18.72 -3.51 23.73
N SER A 303 -18.76 -2.24 24.12
CA SER A 303 -17.89 -1.65 25.15
C SER A 303 -17.89 -2.49 26.45
N ASN A 304 -19.06 -2.89 26.92
CA ASN A 304 -19.22 -3.74 28.10
C ASN A 304 -18.58 -5.13 27.97
N LYS A 305 -18.55 -5.70 26.76
CA LYS A 305 -17.87 -6.99 26.52
C LYS A 305 -16.35 -6.81 26.58
N ILE A 306 -15.83 -5.69 26.06
CA ILE A 306 -14.39 -5.41 26.09
C ILE A 306 -13.93 -5.17 27.53
N ILE A 307 -14.72 -4.47 28.35
CA ILE A 307 -14.47 -4.30 29.79
C ILE A 307 -14.37 -5.66 30.49
N LYS A 308 -15.39 -6.52 30.34
CA LYS A 308 -15.39 -7.87 30.94
C LYS A 308 -14.20 -8.73 30.48
N MET A 309 -13.83 -8.63 29.21
CA MET A 309 -12.68 -9.33 28.67
C MET A 309 -11.37 -8.85 29.32
N LEU A 310 -11.24 -7.55 29.57
CA LEU A 310 -10.08 -6.99 30.25
C LEU A 310 -10.03 -7.37 31.72
N ASP A 311 -11.15 -7.39 32.42
CA ASP A 311 -11.21 -7.90 33.80
C ASP A 311 -10.74 -9.36 33.87
N SER A 312 -11.13 -10.18 32.87
CA SER A 312 -10.66 -11.56 32.76
C SER A 312 -9.15 -11.66 32.44
N ILE A 313 -8.64 -10.81 31.56
CA ILE A 313 -7.21 -10.75 31.24
C ILE A 313 -6.39 -10.28 32.45
N ALA A 314 -6.86 -9.23 33.15
CA ALA A 314 -6.21 -8.65 34.31
C ALA A 314 -6.20 -9.62 35.50
N SER A 315 -7.31 -10.30 35.78
CA SER A 315 -7.38 -11.31 36.85
C SER A 315 -6.45 -12.50 36.60
N LYS A 316 -6.46 -13.07 35.38
CA LYS A 316 -5.59 -14.18 34.99
C LYS A 316 -4.10 -13.82 35.07
N ASN A 317 -3.75 -12.60 34.65
CA ASN A 317 -2.39 -12.13 34.72
C ASN A 317 -1.99 -11.74 36.15
N SER A 318 -2.90 -11.18 36.96
CA SER A 318 -2.62 -10.83 38.37
C SER A 318 -2.19 -12.05 39.19
N GLU A 319 -2.85 -13.21 39.05
CA GLU A 319 -2.46 -14.44 39.77
C GLU A 319 -1.11 -14.99 39.29
N THR A 320 -0.88 -14.98 37.98
CA THR A 320 0.39 -15.44 37.38
C THR A 320 1.55 -14.52 37.75
N LEU A 321 1.29 -13.21 37.79
CA LEU A 321 2.27 -12.19 38.16
C LEU A 321 2.54 -12.21 39.66
N LYS A 322 1.52 -12.30 40.51
CA LYS A 322 1.66 -12.45 41.96
C LYS A 322 2.48 -13.69 42.32
N SER A 323 2.20 -14.85 41.71
CA SER A 323 2.97 -16.08 41.98
C SER A 323 4.43 -16.00 41.51
N ARG A 324 4.72 -15.38 40.36
CA ARG A 324 6.11 -15.17 39.89
C ARG A 324 6.86 -14.11 40.70
N PHE A 325 6.19 -13.02 41.11
CA PHE A 325 6.77 -12.01 41.99
C PHE A 325 7.10 -12.63 43.36
N LEU A 326 6.18 -13.39 43.95
CA LEU A 326 6.39 -14.04 45.24
C LEU A 326 7.51 -15.10 45.22
N ASN A 327 7.73 -15.75 44.08
CA ASN A 327 8.76 -16.79 43.95
C ASN A 327 10.16 -16.26 43.56
N ASN A 328 10.27 -15.07 42.97
CA ASN A 328 11.55 -14.55 42.42
C ASN A 328 12.12 -13.34 43.18
N VAL A 329 11.43 -12.80 44.20
CA VAL A 329 11.95 -11.66 44.97
C VAL A 329 12.77 -12.16 46.17
N SER A 330 14.06 -12.43 45.92
CA SER A 330 15.11 -12.18 46.91
C SER A 330 15.52 -10.72 46.78
N PHE A 331 15.34 -9.93 47.83
CA PHE A 331 15.35 -8.45 47.85
C PHE A 331 16.68 -7.74 47.50
N GLU A 332 17.65 -8.36 46.83
CA GLU A 332 19.00 -7.80 46.74
C GLU A 332 19.37 -7.00 45.48
N GLU A 333 18.63 -6.99 44.36
CA GLU A 333 19.01 -6.12 43.22
C GLU A 333 17.84 -5.55 42.39
N ASN A 334 17.81 -4.21 42.25
CA ASN A 334 16.96 -3.48 41.30
C ASN A 334 17.09 -3.98 39.84
N SER A 335 18.22 -4.58 39.48
CA SER A 335 18.48 -5.15 38.15
C SER A 335 17.53 -6.30 37.80
N SER A 336 17.22 -7.14 38.80
CA SER A 336 16.43 -8.37 38.64
C SER A 336 14.95 -8.05 38.49
N ILE A 337 14.46 -7.01 39.18
CA ILE A 337 13.09 -6.50 39.04
C ILE A 337 12.90 -5.86 37.66
N THR A 338 13.88 -5.11 37.15
CA THR A 338 13.82 -4.53 35.79
C THR A 338 13.87 -5.61 34.70
N LEU A 339 14.64 -6.68 34.90
CA LEU A 339 14.68 -7.81 33.98
C LEU A 339 13.35 -8.56 33.98
N LEU A 340 12.82 -8.88 35.17
CA LEU A 340 11.54 -9.55 35.34
C LEU A 340 10.38 -8.71 34.79
N ALA A 341 10.37 -7.38 35.01
CA ALA A 341 9.39 -6.46 34.44
C ALA A 341 9.48 -6.38 32.91
N LYS A 342 10.69 -6.44 32.34
CA LYS A 342 10.89 -6.56 30.88
C LYS A 342 10.39 -7.89 30.33
N GLU A 343 10.68 -9.00 31.02
CA GLU A 343 10.24 -10.34 30.65
C GLU A 343 8.71 -10.44 30.71
N ILE A 344 8.10 -9.95 31.79
CA ILE A 344 6.65 -9.83 31.95
C ILE A 344 6.03 -8.94 30.87
N ARG A 345 6.61 -7.77 30.57
CA ARG A 345 6.17 -6.91 29.47
C ARG A 345 6.31 -7.60 28.12
N SER A 346 7.28 -8.51 27.95
CA SER A 346 7.48 -9.24 26.70
C SER A 346 6.50 -10.40 26.53
N GLU A 347 6.18 -11.12 27.61
CA GLU A 347 5.27 -12.27 27.61
C GLU A 347 3.79 -11.84 27.60
N ASN A 348 3.46 -10.73 28.26
CA ASN A 348 2.09 -10.20 28.38
C ASN A 348 1.89 -8.86 27.66
N ARG A 349 2.72 -8.56 26.66
CA ARG A 349 2.73 -7.27 25.95
C ARG A 349 1.35 -6.80 25.50
N THR A 350 0.58 -7.68 24.87
CA THR A 350 -0.76 -7.32 24.37
C THR A 350 -1.72 -7.02 25.51
N ALA A 351 -1.70 -7.80 26.59
CA ALA A 351 -2.53 -7.57 27.76
C ALA A 351 -2.20 -6.23 28.41
N CYS A 352 -0.92 -5.92 28.59
CA CYS A 352 -0.46 -4.62 29.09
C CYS A 352 -0.93 -3.47 28.18
N LEU A 353 -0.84 -3.63 26.85
CA LEU A 353 -1.31 -2.61 25.91
C LEU A 353 -2.83 -2.42 25.93
N GLY A 354 -3.60 -3.50 26.08
CA GLY A 354 -5.06 -3.41 26.23
C GLY A 354 -5.45 -2.68 27.50
N ILE A 355 -4.81 -3.05 28.62
CA ILE A 355 -4.96 -2.41 29.93
C ILE A 355 -4.60 -0.92 29.88
N LEU A 356 -3.43 -0.57 29.31
CA LEU A 356 -2.99 0.83 29.17
C LEU A 356 -3.91 1.63 28.26
N THR A 357 -4.40 1.03 27.19
CA THR A 357 -5.37 1.67 26.30
C THR A 357 -6.61 2.01 27.11
N PHE A 358 -7.18 1.07 27.84
CA PHE A 358 -8.39 1.28 28.64
C PHE A 358 -8.24 2.26 29.80
N TYR A 359 -7.11 2.23 30.51
CA TYR A 359 -6.80 3.23 31.52
C TYR A 359 -6.78 4.64 30.91
N TRP A 360 -6.13 4.79 29.76
CA TRP A 360 -6.11 6.06 29.03
C TRP A 360 -7.53 6.48 28.60
N LEU A 361 -8.39 5.54 28.19
CA LEU A 361 -9.80 5.81 27.87
C LEU A 361 -10.60 6.28 29.10
N ALA A 362 -10.41 5.62 30.24
CA ALA A 362 -11.12 5.95 31.48
C ALA A 362 -10.87 7.38 31.94
N LEU A 363 -9.62 7.84 31.82
CA LEU A 363 -9.22 9.19 32.14
C LEU A 363 -9.86 10.25 31.23
N GLN A 364 -10.15 9.91 29.97
CA GLN A 364 -10.74 10.83 29.00
C GLN A 364 -12.27 10.94 29.14
N VAL A 365 -12.94 9.88 29.61
CA VAL A 365 -14.41 9.76 29.57
C VAL A 365 -15.05 9.85 30.96
N SER A 366 -14.29 10.08 32.03
CA SER A 366 -14.80 10.10 33.42
C SER A 366 -15.56 8.81 33.77
N PHE A 367 -15.07 7.66 33.28
CA PHE A 367 -15.76 6.38 33.43
C PHE A 367 -15.64 5.91 34.90
N GLU A 368 -16.65 6.18 35.72
CA GLU A 368 -16.70 5.74 37.13
C GLU A 368 -16.55 4.21 37.27
N GLU A 369 -16.96 3.42 36.28
CA GLU A 369 -16.80 1.96 36.29
C GLU A 369 -15.37 1.49 36.01
N VAL A 370 -14.57 2.23 35.23
CA VAL A 370 -13.16 1.85 35.00
C VAL A 370 -12.27 2.30 36.17
N LEU A 371 -12.65 3.38 36.86
CA LEU A 371 -12.03 3.78 38.14
C LEU A 371 -12.21 2.74 39.26
N LYS A 372 -13.17 1.81 39.14
CA LYS A 372 -13.37 0.68 40.07
C LYS A 372 -12.43 -0.50 39.82
N ILE A 373 -11.64 -0.49 38.73
CA ILE A 373 -10.65 -1.55 38.51
C ILE A 373 -9.39 -1.23 39.32
N GLU A 374 -9.48 -1.34 40.64
CA GLU A 374 -8.34 -1.15 41.57
C GLU A 374 -7.15 -2.07 41.21
N ILE A 375 -7.44 -3.26 40.68
CA ILE A 375 -6.44 -4.24 40.22
C ILE A 375 -5.60 -3.69 39.06
N LEU A 376 -6.14 -2.77 38.25
CA LEU A 376 -5.42 -2.14 37.14
C LEU A 376 -4.38 -1.15 37.64
N PHE A 377 -4.67 -0.40 38.71
CA PHE A 377 -3.73 0.56 39.28
C PHE A 377 -2.50 -0.14 39.86
N ASP A 378 -2.67 -1.20 40.66
CA ASP A 378 -1.55 -1.97 41.21
C ASP A 378 -0.72 -2.65 40.12
N LEU A 379 -1.36 -3.13 39.04
CA LEU A 379 -0.68 -3.73 37.90
C LEU A 379 0.07 -2.69 37.05
N ILE A 380 -0.50 -1.51 36.89
CA ILE A 380 0.11 -0.41 36.15
C ILE A 380 1.25 0.22 36.97
N ASP A 381 1.11 0.40 38.28
CA ASP A 381 2.18 0.89 39.16
C ASP A 381 3.35 -0.09 39.19
N SER A 382 3.07 -1.39 39.35
CA SER A 382 4.13 -2.41 39.34
C SER A 382 4.82 -2.60 37.98
N VAL A 383 4.12 -2.31 36.87
CA VAL A 383 4.67 -2.45 35.52
C VAL A 383 5.26 -1.15 34.98
N LEU A 384 4.83 0.05 35.40
CA LEU A 384 5.29 1.36 34.90
C LEU A 384 6.32 2.05 35.80
N HIS A 385 6.40 1.74 37.10
CA HIS A 385 7.43 2.26 38.00
C HIS A 385 8.76 1.46 37.96
N VAL A 386 8.98 0.70 36.90
CA VAL A 386 10.23 0.03 36.54
C VAL A 386 10.57 0.32 35.08
#